data_AF-A0A6L2PP96-F1
#
_entry.id   AF-A0A6L2PP96-F1
#
_cell.length_a   1.000
_cell.length_b   1.000
_cell.length_c   1.000
_cell.angle_alpha   90.00
_cell.angle_beta   90.00
_cell.angle_gamma   90.00
#
_symmetry.space_group_name_H-M   'P 1'
#
loop_
_entity.id
_entity.type
_entity.pdbx_description
1 polymer ?
#
loop_
_entity_poly.entity_id
_entity_poly.type
_entity_poly.pdbx_seq_one_letter_code
_entity_poly.pdbx_strand_id
1 'polypeptide(L)' 'MVMCYRRCNPCPVVKPTFLCGTDNRTYSSLCRLDYHNCIHHTVIRVGCKGFCPCK' A
#
# COMPACT_ATOMS: atom_id res chain seq x y z
N MET A 1 14.52 12.00 -5.78
CA MET A 1 14.17 10.84 -4.91
C MET A 1 12.86 11.22 -4.23
N VAL A 2 11.76 10.56 -4.61
CA VAL A 2 10.39 11.04 -4.36
C VAL A 2 9.95 10.76 -2.91
N MET A 3 9.60 11.83 -2.18
CA MET A 3 8.53 12.07 -1.18
C MET A 3 8.23 10.98 -0.11
N CYS A 4 7.91 11.28 1.15
CA CYS A 4 7.01 12.34 1.64
C CYS A 4 7.24 12.60 3.14
N TYR A 5 7.31 13.87 3.52
CA TYR A 5 7.43 14.35 4.89
C TYR A 5 6.06 14.37 5.58
N ARG A 6 5.87 13.49 6.57
CA ARG A 6 5.08 13.74 7.80
C ARG A 6 3.64 14.28 7.67
N ARG A 7 2.91 13.94 6.61
CA ARG A 7 1.44 14.00 6.55
C ARG A 7 0.99 12.76 5.80
N CYS A 8 0.41 11.78 6.49
CA CYS A 8 -0.25 10.67 5.80
C CYS A 8 -1.45 11.28 5.05
N ASN A 9 -1.23 11.70 3.80
CA ASN A 9 -2.27 12.37 3.01
C ASN A 9 -3.27 11.33 2.50
N PRO A 10 -4.56 11.65 2.47
CA PRO A 10 -5.57 10.77 1.90
C PRO A 10 -5.25 10.54 0.42
N CYS A 11 -5.27 9.27 0.01
CA CYS A 11 -4.99 8.89 -1.36
C CYS A 11 -6.06 9.44 -2.31
N PRO A 12 -5.69 10.05 -3.45
CA PRO A 12 -6.67 10.40 -4.47
C PRO A 12 -7.39 9.12 -4.94
N VAL A 13 -8.68 9.23 -5.27
CA VAL A 13 -9.51 8.11 -5.72
C VAL A 13 -9.11 7.72 -7.15
N VAL A 14 -7.91 7.14 -7.28
CA VAL A 14 -7.43 6.50 -8.50
C VAL A 14 -7.85 5.04 -8.47
N LYS A 15 -8.13 4.46 -9.65
CA LYS A 15 -8.64 3.09 -9.82
C LYS A 15 -7.99 2.13 -8.82
N PRO A 16 -8.77 1.37 -8.03
CA PRO A 16 -8.22 0.43 -7.07
C PRO A 16 -7.38 -0.60 -7.81
N THR A 17 -6.09 -0.61 -7.52
CA THR A 17 -5.18 -1.66 -7.96
C THR A 17 -5.03 -2.58 -6.78
N PHE A 18 -5.63 -3.76 -6.86
CA PHE A 18 -5.43 -4.77 -5.83
C PHE A 18 -3.98 -5.22 -5.87
N LEU A 19 -3.35 -5.27 -4.70
CA LEU A 19 -1.95 -5.63 -4.52
C LEU A 19 -1.87 -6.55 -3.32
N CYS A 20 -1.08 -7.61 -3.40
CA CYS A 20 -0.70 -8.32 -2.20
C CYS A 20 0.50 -7.64 -1.55
N GLY A 21 0.38 -7.29 -0.28
CA GLY A 21 1.48 -6.87 0.55
C GLY A 21 2.36 -8.05 0.96
N THR A 22 3.59 -7.78 1.40
CA THR A 22 4.51 -8.76 1.97
C THR A 22 3.96 -9.43 3.24
N ASP A 23 2.95 -8.83 3.86
CA ASP A 23 2.22 -9.37 5.01
C ASP A 23 1.09 -10.34 4.61
N ASN A 24 1.10 -10.82 3.37
CA ASN A 24 0.08 -11.72 2.81
C ASN A 24 -1.36 -11.14 2.85
N ARG A 25 -1.46 -9.81 2.96
CA ARG A 25 -2.71 -9.03 2.99
C ARG A 25 -2.93 -8.32 1.67
N THR A 26 -4.17 -8.28 1.20
CA THR A 26 -4.50 -7.56 -0.03
C THR A 26 -4.83 -6.09 0.27
N TYR A 27 -4.14 -5.17 -0.40
CA TYR A 27 -4.33 -3.74 -0.33
C TYR A 27 -4.98 -3.23 -1.62
N SER A 28 -5.88 -2.26 -1.52
CA SER A 28 -6.63 -1.74 -2.67
C SER A 28 -5.85 -0.74 -3.53
N SER A 29 -4.70 -0.26 -3.05
CA SER A 29 -3.76 0.57 -3.82
C SER A 29 -2.41 0.69 -3.10
N LEU A 30 -1.38 1.07 -3.86
CA LEU A 30 -0.05 1.37 -3.32
C LEU A 30 -0.12 2.45 -2.25
N CYS A 31 -0.94 3.47 -2.50
CA CYS A 31 -1.13 4.54 -1.57
C CYS A 31 -1.87 4.09 -0.29
N ARG A 32 -2.84 3.16 -0.37
CA ARG A 32 -3.50 2.61 0.83
C ARG A 32 -2.52 1.82 1.71
N LEU A 33 -1.62 1.07 1.07
CA LEU A 33 -0.53 0.37 1.74
C LEU A 33 0.47 1.34 2.36
N ASP A 34 0.87 2.38 1.63
CA ASP A 34 1.77 3.42 2.14
C ASP A 34 1.15 4.22 3.29
N TYR A 35 -0.14 4.53 3.19
CA TYR A 35 -0.91 5.16 4.26
C TYR A 35 -0.97 4.26 5.50
N HIS A 36 -1.22 2.96 5.33
CA HIS A 36 -1.19 1.99 6.42
C HIS A 36 0.21 1.92 7.07
N ASN A 37 1.26 1.90 6.26
CA ASN A 37 2.64 1.97 6.73
C ASN A 37 2.89 3.24 7.55
N CYS A 38 2.41 4.38 7.05
CA CYS A 38 2.54 5.68 7.69
C CYS A 38 1.82 5.75 9.05
N ILE A 39 0.57 5.27 9.16
CA ILE A 39 -0.22 5.32 10.40
C ILE A 39 0.19 4.24 11.42
N HIS A 40 0.56 3.04 10.97
CA HIS A 40 0.94 1.92 11.85
C HIS A 40 2.45 1.88 12.11
N HIS A 41 3.23 2.79 11.51
CA HIS A 41 4.70 2.73 11.49
C HIS A 41 5.23 1.36 11.04
N THR A 42 4.54 0.77 10.06
CA THR A 42 4.93 -0.51 9.45
C THR A 42 5.61 -0.27 8.11
N VAL A 43 6.38 -1.24 7.61
CA VAL A 43 7.09 -1.12 6.33
C VAL A 43 6.68 -2.28 5.42
N ILE A 44 5.37 -2.38 5.16
CA ILE A 44 4.80 -3.40 4.30
C ILE A 44 5.11 -3.03 2.86
N ARG A 45 5.67 -3.96 2.08
CA ARG A 45 5.97 -3.72 0.66
C ARG A 45 4.96 -4.45 -0.19
N VAL A 46 4.84 -4.08 -1.47
CA VAL A 46 4.06 -4.89 -2.40
C VAL A 46 4.86 -6.14 -2.74
N GLY A 47 4.29 -7.30 -2.44
CA GLY A 47 4.77 -8.58 -2.92
C GLY A 47 4.36 -8.77 -4.39
N CYS A 48 3.08 -8.59 -4.71
CA CYS A 48 2.55 -8.87 -6.04
C CYS A 48 1.40 -7.94 -6.42
N LYS A 49 1.17 -7.78 -7.72
CA LYS A 49 -0.01 -7.09 -8.25
C LYS A 49 -1.14 -8.11 -8.36
N GLY A 50 -2.29 -7.83 -7.75
CA GLY A 50 -3.44 -8.73 -7.67
C GLY A 50 -3.87 -9.02 -6.23
N PHE A 51 -4.75 -10.01 -6.06
CA PHE A 51 -5.15 -10.52 -4.76
C PHE A 51 -4.15 -11.57 -4.27
N CYS A 52 -3.96 -11.66 -2.96
CA CYS A 52 -3.23 -12.77 -2.37
C CYS A 52 -4.09 -14.06 -2.33
N PRO A 53 -3.51 -15.27 -2.39
CA PRO A 53 -2.09 -15.57 -2.50
C PRO A 53 -1.54 -15.27 -3.90
N CYS A 54 -0.34 -14.70 -3.96
CA CYS A 54 0.43 -14.63 -5.19
C CYS A 54 0.75 -16.05 -5.65
N LYS A 55 0.36 -16.40 -6.87
CA LYS A 55 0.63 -17.71 -7.46
C LYS A 55 1.60 -17.54 -8.62
#